data_AF-A0A5E6NIU7-F1
#
_entry.id   AF-A0A5E6NIU7-F1
#
_cell.length_a   1.000
_cell.length_b   1.000
_cell.length_c   1.000
_cell.angle_alpha   90.00
_cell.angle_beta   90.00
_cell.angle_gamma   90.00
#
_symmetry.space_group_name_H-M   'P 1'
#
loop_
_entity.id
_entity.type
_entity.pdbx_description
1 polymer ?
#
loop_
_entity_poly.entity_id
_entity_poly.type
_entity_poly.pdbx_seq_one_letter_code
_entity_poly.pdbx_strand_id
1 'polypeptide(L)'
;MVKAGSGALTLGEPSSAGVPADFAKHTLTLEYNNLAQVKQVFAEKGKDIACIIVEPVAGNMNCILPVDGFLQGLREICDEHGTVLIFDEVMTGFRVASGGAQEKFGIMPDLTTLGKVIGGGLPVGAFGGKKAIMECIAPLGAVYQAGTLSGNPMSMAAGLAMLEAIDADKNLYTNLEQKPLN
;
A
#
# COMPACT_ATOMS: atom_id res chain seq x y z
N MET A 1 4.42 -5.11 -19.14
CA MET A 1 3.57 -4.67 -20.27
C MET A 1 3.56 -3.15 -20.28
N VAL A 2 3.90 -2.54 -21.42
CA VAL A 2 3.78 -1.09 -21.62
C VAL A 2 2.75 -0.86 -22.72
N LYS A 3 1.75 -0.03 -22.43
CA LYS A 3 1.12 0.87 -23.40
C LYS A 3 0.83 2.18 -22.67
N ALA A 4 1.79 3.10 -22.75
CA ALA A 4 1.65 4.49 -22.33
C ALA A 4 1.34 5.35 -23.56
N GLY A 5 0.37 6.26 -23.43
CA GLY A 5 -0.01 7.24 -24.46
C GLY A 5 -1.03 8.24 -23.92
N SER A 6 -0.71 9.53 -24.04
CA SER A 6 -1.29 10.67 -23.31
C SER A 6 -2.79 10.96 -23.54
N GLY A 7 -3.40 11.60 -22.54
CA GLY A 7 -4.67 12.33 -22.62
C GLY A 7 -5.95 11.50 -22.50
N ALA A 8 -6.04 10.37 -23.20
CA ALA A 8 -7.26 9.55 -23.26
C ALA A 8 -7.33 8.39 -22.25
N LEU A 9 -6.22 8.08 -21.54
CA LEU A 9 -6.07 6.96 -20.60
C LEU A 9 -6.61 7.21 -19.18
N THR A 10 -7.32 8.32 -18.94
CA THR A 10 -7.95 8.58 -17.62
C THR A 10 -9.25 7.81 -17.40
N LEU A 11 -9.70 7.02 -18.37
CA LEU A 11 -10.80 6.05 -18.24
C LEU A 11 -10.16 4.66 -18.29
N GLY A 12 -10.10 3.97 -17.15
CA GLY A 12 -9.42 2.68 -17.06
C GLY A 12 -10.04 1.65 -18.02
N GLU A 13 -9.17 0.98 -18.77
CA GLU A 13 -9.53 -0.18 -19.61
C GLU A 13 -9.19 -1.47 -18.84
N PRO A 14 -10.06 -2.50 -18.85
CA PRO A 14 -9.75 -3.79 -18.26
C PRO A 14 -8.48 -4.41 -18.85
N SER A 15 -7.51 -4.72 -17.99
CA SER A 15 -6.26 -5.37 -18.41
C SER A 15 -6.32 -6.90 -18.36
N SER A 16 -7.39 -7.48 -17.81
CA SER A 16 -7.61 -8.92 -17.68
C SER A 16 -9.00 -9.32 -18.15
N ALA A 17 -9.11 -10.50 -18.77
CA ALA A 17 -10.39 -11.06 -19.18
C ALA A 17 -11.29 -11.32 -17.95
N GLY A 18 -12.57 -10.97 -18.07
CA GLY A 18 -13.55 -11.16 -17.00
C GLY A 18 -13.71 -9.98 -16.04
N VAL A 19 -12.87 -8.94 -16.14
CA VAL A 19 -13.10 -7.68 -15.42
C VAL A 19 -14.13 -6.84 -16.19
N PRO A 20 -15.32 -6.55 -15.63
CA PRO A 20 -16.29 -5.70 -16.31
C PRO A 20 -15.73 -4.29 -16.50
N ALA A 21 -15.93 -3.72 -17.71
CA ALA A 21 -15.44 -2.39 -18.08
C ALA A 21 -15.91 -1.30 -17.11
N ASP A 22 -17.08 -1.47 -16.49
CA ASP A 22 -17.64 -0.49 -15.57
C ASP A 22 -16.79 -0.29 -14.30
N PHE A 23 -16.13 -1.35 -13.81
CA PHE A 23 -15.21 -1.21 -12.68
C PHE A 23 -13.92 -0.48 -13.06
N ALA A 24 -13.41 -0.73 -14.27
CA ALA A 24 -12.16 -0.13 -14.72
C ALA A 24 -12.27 1.41 -14.83
N LYS A 25 -13.44 1.95 -15.17
CA LYS A 25 -13.71 3.41 -15.20
C LYS A 25 -13.50 4.11 -13.87
N HIS A 26 -13.63 3.40 -12.76
CA HIS A 26 -13.46 3.94 -11.40
C HIS A 26 -12.01 3.86 -10.89
N THR A 27 -11.08 3.37 -11.71
CA THR A 27 -9.65 3.30 -11.37
C THR A 27 -8.86 4.23 -12.29
N LEU A 28 -8.14 5.18 -11.67
CA LEU A 28 -7.20 6.07 -12.36
C LEU A 28 -5.78 5.52 -12.17
N THR A 29 -5.09 5.19 -13.26
CA THR A 29 -3.70 4.71 -13.21
C THR A 29 -2.75 5.84 -13.58
N LEU A 30 -1.85 6.16 -12.65
CA LEU A 30 -0.85 7.22 -12.80
C LEU A 30 0.56 6.63 -12.76
N GLU A 31 1.53 7.38 -13.28
CA GLU A 31 2.92 6.99 -13.30
C GLU A 31 3.56 7.16 -11.91
N TYR A 32 4.20 6.10 -11.42
CA TYR A 32 4.95 6.16 -10.16
C TYR A 32 6.06 7.22 -10.24
N ASN A 33 6.34 7.93 -9.15
CA ASN A 33 7.25 9.09 -9.11
C ASN A 33 6.83 10.31 -9.95
N ASN A 34 5.65 10.34 -10.57
CA ASN A 34 5.14 11.50 -11.31
C ASN A 34 4.16 12.33 -10.47
N LEU A 35 4.65 13.05 -9.47
CA LEU A 35 3.81 13.86 -8.57
C LEU A 35 3.03 14.97 -9.32
N ALA A 36 3.61 15.53 -10.39
CA ALA A 36 2.95 16.55 -11.19
C ALA A 36 1.66 16.03 -11.84
N GLN A 37 1.69 14.78 -12.34
CA GLN A 37 0.51 14.13 -12.89
C GLN A 37 -0.57 13.91 -11.81
N VAL A 38 -0.18 13.50 -10.60
CA VAL A 38 -1.11 13.35 -9.47
C VAL A 38 -1.80 14.69 -9.16
N LYS A 39 -1.03 15.77 -9.04
CA LYS A 39 -1.57 17.13 -8.80
C LYS A 39 -2.55 17.55 -9.88
N GLN A 40 -2.24 17.31 -11.15
CA GLN A 40 -3.14 17.63 -12.26
C GLN A 40 -4.47 16.88 -12.13
N VAL A 41 -4.43 15.57 -11.87
CA VAL A 41 -5.64 14.76 -11.73
C VAL A 41 -6.49 15.18 -10.53
N PHE A 42 -5.86 15.51 -9.40
CA PHE A 42 -6.57 16.00 -8.22
C PHE A 42 -7.17 17.39 -8.39
N ALA A 43 -6.53 18.27 -9.17
CA ALA A 43 -7.11 19.56 -9.55
C ALA A 43 -8.39 19.40 -10.38
N GLU A 44 -8.44 18.40 -11.27
CA GLU A 44 -9.59 18.14 -12.14
C GLU A 44 -10.70 17.32 -11.47
N LYS A 45 -10.33 16.30 -10.67
CA LYS A 45 -11.24 15.24 -10.19
C LYS A 45 -11.14 14.96 -8.69
N GLY A 46 -10.38 15.72 -7.93
CA GLY A 46 -10.03 15.38 -6.53
C GLY A 46 -11.23 15.13 -5.61
N LYS A 47 -12.38 15.76 -5.87
CA LYS A 47 -13.62 15.55 -5.10
C LYS A 47 -14.26 14.17 -5.28
N ASP A 48 -13.96 13.52 -6.39
CA ASP A 48 -14.51 12.21 -6.76
C ASP A 48 -13.54 11.06 -6.46
N ILE A 49 -12.34 11.37 -5.94
CA ILE A 49 -11.31 10.38 -5.63
C ILE A 49 -11.44 9.96 -4.17
N ALA A 50 -11.68 8.67 -3.92
CA ALA A 50 -11.79 8.16 -2.55
C ALA A 50 -10.41 7.97 -1.88
N CYS A 51 -9.42 7.52 -2.64
CA CYS A 51 -8.09 7.19 -2.11
C CYS A 51 -6.99 7.23 -3.16
N ILE A 52 -5.75 7.35 -2.69
CA ILE A 52 -4.54 6.95 -3.41
C ILE A 52 -4.05 5.66 -2.77
N ILE A 53 -3.81 4.61 -3.56
CA ILE A 53 -3.09 3.41 -3.12
C ILE A 53 -1.76 3.32 -3.85
N VAL A 54 -0.68 3.07 -3.11
CA VAL A 54 0.69 3.06 -3.64
C VAL A 54 1.58 2.06 -2.91
N GLU A 55 2.43 1.32 -3.63
CA GLU A 55 3.60 0.65 -3.04
C GLU A 55 4.64 1.72 -2.69
N PRO A 56 4.98 1.96 -1.40
CA PRO A 56 5.86 3.08 -1.04
C PRO A 56 7.30 2.93 -1.56
N VAL A 57 7.70 1.68 -1.80
CA VAL A 57 8.79 1.31 -2.70
C VAL A 57 8.20 0.33 -3.68
N ALA A 58 8.16 0.69 -4.96
CA ALA A 58 7.62 -0.22 -5.96
C ALA A 58 8.53 -1.46 -6.06
N GLY A 59 7.95 -2.66 -5.92
CA GLY A 59 8.66 -3.93 -6.00
C GLY A 59 8.24 -4.81 -7.18
N ASN A 60 7.00 -4.64 -7.67
CA ASN A 60 6.46 -5.43 -8.78
C ASN A 60 6.97 -5.01 -10.18
N MET A 61 7.70 -3.90 -10.26
CA MET A 61 8.31 -3.37 -11.50
C MET A 61 9.84 -3.24 -11.38
N ASN A 62 10.46 -4.19 -10.65
CA ASN A 62 11.75 -4.08 -9.96
C ASN A 62 11.65 -3.22 -8.70
N CYS A 63 12.78 -3.10 -7.98
CA CYS A 63 12.92 -2.22 -6.82
C CYS A 63 13.14 -0.78 -7.31
N ILE A 64 12.09 0.04 -7.30
CA ILE A 64 12.14 1.46 -7.65
C ILE A 64 11.82 2.28 -6.40
N LEU A 65 12.83 2.98 -5.88
CA LEU A 65 12.67 3.87 -4.74
C LEU A 65 11.82 5.11 -5.11
N PRO A 66 11.07 5.67 -4.15
CA PRO A 66 10.40 6.95 -4.37
C PRO A 66 11.46 8.04 -4.59
N VAL A 67 11.21 8.95 -5.53
CA VAL A 67 12.01 10.17 -5.65
C VAL A 67 11.70 11.13 -4.49
N ASP A 68 12.66 11.99 -4.16
CA ASP A 68 12.51 12.97 -3.08
C ASP A 68 11.22 13.78 -3.22
N GLY A 69 10.45 13.84 -2.14
CA GLY A 69 9.19 14.57 -2.08
C GLY A 69 7.99 13.87 -2.72
N PHE A 70 8.15 12.70 -3.36
CA PHE A 70 7.01 12.00 -3.97
C PHE A 70 5.98 11.56 -2.92
N LEU A 71 6.40 10.77 -1.92
CA LEU A 71 5.48 10.26 -0.88
C LEU A 71 4.93 11.39 0.01
N GLN A 72 5.76 12.40 0.32
CA GLN A 72 5.36 13.62 1.02
C GLN A 72 4.25 14.32 0.23
N GLY A 73 4.45 14.51 -1.07
CA GLY A 73 3.46 15.14 -1.94
C GLY A 73 2.16 14.36 -2.04
N LEU A 74 2.20 13.02 -2.05
CA LEU A 74 0.98 12.20 -2.00
C LEU A 74 0.21 12.42 -0.69
N ARG A 75 0.92 12.48 0.44
CA ARG A 75 0.34 12.76 1.75
C ARG A 75 -0.32 14.15 1.80
N GLU A 76 0.39 15.18 1.35
CA GLU A 76 -0.11 16.56 1.29
C GLU A 76 -1.39 16.66 0.43
N ILE A 77 -1.38 16.05 -0.76
CA ILE A 77 -2.56 16.01 -1.65
C ILE A 77 -3.73 15.30 -0.97
N CYS A 78 -3.48 14.17 -0.30
CA CYS A 78 -4.53 13.44 0.38
C CYS A 78 -5.16 14.26 1.52
N ASP A 79 -4.34 14.99 2.27
CA ASP A 79 -4.79 15.88 3.35
C ASP A 79 -5.58 17.08 2.81
N GLU A 80 -5.12 17.71 1.73
CA GLU A 80 -5.79 18.85 1.09
C GLU A 80 -7.19 18.49 0.57
N HIS A 81 -7.32 17.31 -0.04
CA HIS A 81 -8.56 16.86 -0.67
C HIS A 81 -9.46 16.00 0.23
N GLY A 82 -9.00 15.67 1.45
CA GLY A 82 -9.74 14.77 2.34
C GLY A 82 -9.87 13.34 1.82
N THR A 83 -8.85 12.87 1.10
CA THR A 83 -8.81 11.52 0.51
C THR A 83 -7.91 10.59 1.33
N VAL A 84 -8.14 9.29 1.24
CA VAL A 84 -7.40 8.30 2.03
C VAL A 84 -6.09 7.96 1.32
N LEU A 85 -4.94 8.15 1.99
CA LEU A 85 -3.67 7.60 1.54
C LEU A 85 -3.51 6.16 2.05
N ILE A 86 -3.37 5.21 1.15
CA ILE A 86 -3.15 3.80 1.44
C ILE A 86 -1.74 3.41 1.02
N PHE A 87 -0.93 2.96 1.96
CA PHE A 87 0.33 2.31 1.64
C PHE A 87 0.12 0.80 1.50
N ASP A 88 0.46 0.28 0.32
CA ASP A 88 0.59 -1.16 0.13
C ASP A 88 1.96 -1.62 0.62
N GLU A 89 2.00 -2.02 1.89
CA GLU A 89 3.20 -2.52 2.54
C GLU A 89 3.23 -4.05 2.60
N VAL A 90 2.48 -4.73 1.72
CA VAL A 90 2.51 -6.20 1.64
C VAL A 90 3.92 -6.70 1.31
N MET A 91 4.74 -5.92 0.58
CA MET A 91 6.15 -6.24 0.35
C MET A 91 7.12 -5.52 1.28
N THR A 92 6.88 -4.25 1.58
CA THR A 92 7.84 -3.38 2.29
C THR A 92 7.72 -3.47 3.81
N GLY A 93 6.55 -3.86 4.34
CA GLY A 93 6.28 -3.97 5.78
C GLY A 93 7.18 -5.02 6.43
N PHE A 94 7.84 -4.64 7.53
CA PHE A 94 8.83 -5.46 8.24
C PHE A 94 9.99 -5.97 7.35
N ARG A 95 10.21 -5.31 6.20
CA ARG A 95 11.24 -5.66 5.22
C ARG A 95 12.24 -4.55 5.04
N VAL A 96 11.79 -3.33 4.78
CA VAL A 96 12.68 -2.19 4.50
C VAL A 96 13.12 -1.46 5.78
N ALA A 97 12.33 -1.60 6.85
CA ALA A 97 12.59 -1.19 8.23
C ALA A 97 11.62 -1.95 9.15
N SER A 98 11.78 -1.83 10.47
CA SER A 98 10.92 -2.50 11.45
C SER A 98 9.46 -2.10 11.29
N GLY A 99 9.18 -0.80 11.23
CA GLY A 99 7.88 -0.23 10.94
C GLY A 99 7.58 -0.08 9.45
N GLY A 100 8.31 -0.74 8.55
CA GLY A 100 8.08 -0.65 7.10
C GLY A 100 8.54 0.66 6.46
N ALA A 101 8.07 0.91 5.25
CA ALA A 101 8.43 2.08 4.46
C ALA A 101 7.89 3.38 5.07
N GLN A 102 6.73 3.34 5.73
CA GLN A 102 6.21 4.48 6.49
C GLN A 102 7.20 4.97 7.57
N GLU A 103 7.89 4.07 8.28
CA GLU A 103 8.96 4.43 9.21
C GLU A 103 10.18 4.94 8.44
N LYS A 104 10.63 4.19 7.41
CA LYS A 104 11.84 4.51 6.64
C LYS A 104 11.80 5.91 6.01
N PHE A 105 10.63 6.32 5.51
CA PHE A 105 10.46 7.62 4.84
C PHE A 105 9.77 8.67 5.73
N GLY A 106 9.36 8.31 6.94
CA GLY A 106 8.69 9.21 7.88
C GLY A 106 7.32 9.71 7.41
N ILE A 107 6.57 8.89 6.66
CA ILE A 107 5.25 9.25 6.10
C ILE A 107 4.18 8.35 6.68
N MET A 108 3.19 8.94 7.36
CA MET A 108 2.07 8.21 7.95
C MET A 108 0.89 8.14 6.95
N PRO A 109 0.54 6.96 6.42
CA PRO A 109 -0.67 6.80 5.62
C PRO A 109 -1.92 6.77 6.51
N ASP A 110 -3.10 6.87 5.89
CA ASP A 110 -4.38 6.69 6.58
C ASP A 110 -4.69 5.22 6.83
N LEU A 111 -4.29 4.36 5.88
CA LEU A 111 -4.37 2.91 5.95
C LEU A 111 -3.08 2.27 5.42
N THR A 112 -2.75 1.11 5.96
CA THR A 112 -1.66 0.26 5.50
C THR A 112 -2.19 -1.14 5.25
N THR A 113 -1.84 -1.74 4.11
CA THR A 113 -2.02 -3.18 3.89
C THR A 113 -0.73 -3.93 4.17
N LEU A 114 -0.85 -5.12 4.74
CA LEU A 114 0.25 -5.98 5.15
C LEU A 114 0.00 -7.42 4.70
N GLY A 115 1.09 -8.14 4.49
CA GLY A 115 1.09 -9.56 4.17
C GLY A 115 2.51 -10.09 4.27
N LYS A 116 2.81 -11.17 3.56
CA LYS A 116 4.15 -11.78 3.49
C LYS A 116 4.77 -12.03 4.89
N VAL A 117 5.59 -11.10 5.38
CA VAL A 117 6.33 -11.22 6.64
C VAL A 117 5.39 -11.48 7.82
N ILE A 118 4.22 -10.82 7.87
CA ILE A 118 3.27 -10.97 8.99
C ILE A 118 2.65 -12.38 9.10
N GLY A 119 2.81 -13.21 8.07
CA GLY A 119 2.35 -14.60 8.10
C GLY A 119 3.43 -15.61 8.46
N GLY A 120 4.70 -15.18 8.56
CA GLY A 120 5.81 -16.10 8.84
C GLY A 120 5.93 -17.26 7.83
N GLY A 121 5.47 -17.06 6.58
CA GLY A 121 5.40 -18.10 5.54
C GLY A 121 4.02 -18.77 5.37
N LEU A 122 3.06 -18.50 6.26
CA LEU A 122 1.67 -18.92 6.11
C LEU A 122 0.79 -17.83 5.48
N PRO A 123 -0.37 -18.20 4.89
CA PRO A 123 -1.31 -17.23 4.32
C PRO A 123 -1.86 -16.28 5.40
N VAL A 124 -1.41 -15.02 5.37
CA VAL A 124 -1.90 -13.92 6.20
C VAL A 124 -1.85 -12.64 5.39
N GLY A 125 -2.97 -11.93 5.40
CA GLY A 125 -3.06 -10.53 4.99
C GLY A 125 -3.76 -9.74 6.09
N ALA A 126 -3.43 -8.46 6.20
CA ALA A 126 -4.07 -7.54 7.12
C ALA A 126 -4.18 -6.15 6.49
N PHE A 127 -5.12 -5.35 6.97
CA PHE A 127 -5.16 -3.92 6.71
C PHE A 127 -5.54 -3.21 8.02
N GLY A 128 -5.00 -2.03 8.24
CA GLY A 128 -5.23 -1.26 9.46
C GLY A 128 -4.84 0.20 9.26
N GLY A 129 -5.19 1.07 10.21
CA GLY A 129 -4.86 2.48 10.14
C GLY A 129 -5.72 3.31 11.07
N LYS A 130 -6.12 4.51 10.63
CA LYS A 130 -6.90 5.45 11.45
C LYS A 130 -8.17 4.80 11.99
N LYS A 131 -8.38 4.91 13.31
CA LYS A 131 -9.55 4.38 14.01
C LYS A 131 -10.87 4.77 13.35
N ALA A 132 -11.03 6.04 12.97
CA ALA A 132 -12.25 6.54 12.34
C ALA A 132 -12.59 5.84 11.02
N ILE A 133 -11.60 5.32 10.29
CA ILE A 133 -11.81 4.53 9.08
C ILE A 133 -12.10 3.06 9.44
N MET A 134 -11.33 2.50 10.37
CA MET A 134 -11.49 1.10 10.79
C MET A 134 -12.84 0.82 11.47
N GLU A 135 -13.44 1.81 12.14
CA GLU A 135 -14.78 1.72 12.72
C GLU A 135 -15.89 1.65 11.65
N CYS A 136 -15.60 1.91 10.38
CA CYS A 136 -16.55 1.70 9.29
C CYS A 136 -16.71 0.21 8.91
N ILE A 137 -15.78 -0.66 9.32
CA ILE A 137 -15.79 -2.10 8.99
C ILE A 137 -16.77 -2.85 9.90
N ALA A 138 -17.53 -3.79 9.34
CA ALA A 138 -18.41 -4.67 10.11
C ALA A 138 -17.61 -5.48 11.16
N PRO A 139 -18.15 -5.70 12.38
CA PRO A 139 -19.52 -5.38 12.81
C PRO A 139 -19.71 -3.96 13.36
N LEU A 140 -18.66 -3.13 13.41
CA LEU A 140 -18.75 -1.77 13.98
C LEU A 140 -19.43 -0.79 13.01
N GLY A 141 -19.21 -0.96 11.72
CA GLY A 141 -19.83 -0.16 10.66
C GLY A 141 -20.43 -1.00 9.53
N ALA A 142 -20.84 -0.31 8.46
CA ALA A 142 -21.62 -0.90 7.38
C ALA A 142 -20.77 -1.55 6.26
N VAL A 143 -19.44 -1.34 6.24
CA VAL A 143 -18.56 -1.91 5.22
C VAL A 143 -18.31 -3.38 5.56
N TYR A 144 -18.95 -4.27 4.81
CA TYR A 144 -18.85 -5.71 5.05
C TYR A 144 -17.51 -6.28 4.55
N GLN A 145 -16.77 -6.88 5.48
CA GLN A 145 -15.60 -7.69 5.18
C GLN A 145 -15.61 -8.89 6.13
N ALA A 146 -15.39 -10.08 5.60
CA ALA A 146 -15.31 -11.31 6.38
C ALA A 146 -14.37 -12.32 5.70
N GLY A 147 -13.90 -13.30 6.47
CA GLY A 147 -13.15 -14.43 5.95
C GLY A 147 -13.14 -15.57 6.94
N THR A 148 -13.57 -16.76 6.52
CA THR A 148 -13.71 -17.95 7.38
C THR A 148 -12.42 -18.34 8.09
N LEU A 149 -11.28 -18.14 7.44
CA LEU A 149 -9.95 -18.50 7.95
C LEU A 149 -9.12 -17.27 8.37
N SER A 150 -9.71 -16.08 8.33
CA SER A 150 -9.06 -14.86 8.79
C SER A 150 -8.74 -14.99 10.29
N GLY A 151 -7.49 -14.70 10.66
CA GLY A 151 -7.05 -14.78 12.05
C GLY A 151 -6.95 -16.21 12.62
N ASN A 152 -6.87 -17.23 11.77
CA ASN A 152 -6.73 -18.61 12.25
C ASN A 152 -5.45 -18.79 13.12
N PRO A 153 -5.48 -19.62 14.17
CA PRO A 153 -4.41 -19.69 15.16
C PRO A 153 -3.08 -20.19 14.62
N MET A 154 -3.08 -21.03 13.58
CA MET A 154 -1.84 -21.53 12.96
C MET A 154 -1.08 -20.39 12.28
N SER A 155 -1.78 -19.63 11.43
CA SER A 155 -1.24 -18.43 10.80
C SER A 155 -0.78 -17.38 11.82
N MET A 156 -1.55 -17.16 12.89
CA MET A 156 -1.20 -16.19 13.93
C MET A 156 0.02 -16.60 14.74
N ALA A 157 0.18 -17.89 15.05
CA ALA A 157 1.36 -18.39 15.75
C ALA A 157 2.64 -18.21 14.92
N ALA A 158 2.59 -18.54 13.62
CA ALA A 158 3.74 -18.35 12.72
C ALA A 158 4.08 -16.87 12.53
N GLY A 159 3.07 -16.02 12.36
CA GLY A 159 3.23 -14.58 12.25
C GLY A 159 3.84 -13.96 13.50
N LEU A 160 3.32 -14.29 14.69
CA LEU A 160 3.82 -13.79 15.95
C LEU A 160 5.28 -14.18 16.17
N ALA A 161 5.63 -15.45 15.97
CA ALA A 161 7.01 -15.91 16.11
C ALA A 161 7.98 -15.20 15.14
N MET A 162 7.54 -14.91 13.90
CA MET A 162 8.33 -14.13 12.95
C MET A 162 8.54 -12.69 13.42
N LEU A 163 7.50 -12.02 13.91
CA LEU A 163 7.60 -10.64 14.40
C LEU A 163 8.44 -10.55 15.68
N GLU A 164 8.32 -11.52 16.59
CA GLU A 164 9.17 -11.61 17.79
C GLU A 164 10.64 -11.81 17.42
N ALA A 165 10.95 -12.65 16.43
CA ALA A 165 12.31 -12.84 15.95
C ALA A 165 12.90 -11.56 15.33
N ILE A 166 12.08 -10.79 14.59
CA ILE A 166 12.46 -9.50 14.04
C ILE A 166 12.72 -8.49 15.16
N ASP A 167 11.85 -8.40 16.15
CA ASP A 167 12.01 -7.46 17.26
C ASP A 167 13.20 -7.79 18.17
N ALA A 168 13.53 -9.09 18.32
CA ALA A 168 14.65 -9.54 19.13
C ALA A 168 16.03 -9.14 18.54
N ASP A 169 16.16 -9.05 17.21
CA ASP A 169 17.42 -8.66 16.56
C ASP A 169 17.44 -7.16 16.19
N LYS A 170 17.97 -6.34 17.11
CA LYS A 170 18.09 -4.89 16.92
C LYS A 170 19.03 -4.47 15.78
N ASN A 171 19.89 -5.37 15.31
CA ASN A 171 20.82 -5.09 14.20
C ASN A 171 20.35 -5.69 12.88
N LEU A 172 19.20 -6.36 12.83
CA LEU A 172 18.71 -7.08 11.66
C LEU A 172 18.76 -6.23 10.39
N TYR A 173 18.15 -5.05 10.41
CA TYR A 173 18.05 -4.19 9.22
C TYR A 173 19.41 -3.62 8.80
N THR A 174 20.24 -3.20 9.76
CA THR A 174 21.63 -2.79 9.49
C THR A 174 22.42 -3.92 8.81
N ASN A 175 22.28 -5.15 9.30
CA ASN A 175 22.95 -6.32 8.74
C ASN A 175 22.41 -6.68 7.35
N LEU A 176 21.11 -6.51 7.11
CA LEU A 176 20.50 -6.75 5.80
C LEU A 176 20.94 -5.72 4.76
N GLU A 177 21.13 -4.45 5.14
CA GLU A 177 21.63 -3.40 4.24
C GLU A 177 23.11 -3.58 3.87
N GLN A 178 23.91 -4.15 4.79
CA GLN A 178 25.35 -4.38 4.57
C GLN A 178 25.67 -5.64 3.75
N LYS A 179 24.70 -6.55 3.57
CA LYS A 179 24.94 -7.77 2.79
C LYS A 179 25.07 -7.42 1.30
N PRO A 180 26.22 -7.69 0.66
CA PRO A 180 26.36 -7.49 -0.77
C PRO A 180 25.37 -8.39 -1.52
N LEU A 181 24.78 -7.86 -2.59
CA LEU A 181 24.05 -8.62 -3.59
C LEU A 181 25.06 -9.49 -4.35
N ASN A 182 25.42 -10.63 -3.75
CA ASN A 182 26.21 -11.67 -4.42
C ASN A 182 25.33 -12.51 -5.34
#